data_AF-T1ADQ4-F1
#
_entry.id   AF-T1ADQ4-F1
#
_cell.length_a   1.000
_cell.length_b   1.000
_cell.length_c   1.000
_cell.angle_alpha   90.00
_cell.angle_beta   90.00
_cell.angle_gamma   90.00
#
_symmetry.space_group_name_H-M   'P 1'
#
loop_
_entity.id
_entity.type
_entity.pdbx_description
1 polymer ?
#
loop_
_entity_poly.entity_id
_entity_poly.type
_entity_poly.pdbx_seq_one_letter_code
_entity_poly.pdbx_strand_id
1 'polypeptide(L)'
;RREYDIFGYKGEGTWLDTGRPKDMIKANQIMIEKYGNTINSKNMKGKFIIWNQVNMDDIKLFGPTFISEKATIGKGSIIKGSAIYNNVEIGENVEIEDSIIMDCSKIMSGTKMFKSVLMKNTTIGSDCIVNESVISPGLSLQNGSRVYNVSLSSDQTANDS
;
A
#
# COMPACT_ATOMS: atom_id res chain seq x y z
N ARG A 1 -19.29 22.80 -39.54
CA ARG A 1 -18.57 22.64 -38.25
C ARG A 1 -19.65 22.75 -37.18
N ARG A 2 -20.01 21.67 -36.47
CA ARG A 2 -21.04 21.75 -35.41
C ARG A 2 -20.35 22.20 -34.13
N GLU A 3 -20.85 23.28 -33.54
CA GLU A 3 -20.46 23.72 -32.21
C GLU A 3 -21.22 22.88 -31.19
N TYR A 4 -20.48 22.38 -30.19
CA TYR A 4 -21.03 21.66 -29.07
C TYR A 4 -20.80 22.51 -27.83
N ASP A 5 -21.86 22.75 -27.06
CA ASP A 5 -21.75 23.42 -25.78
C ASP A 5 -21.13 22.47 -24.75
N ILE A 6 -20.01 22.91 -24.16
CA ILE A 6 -19.32 22.21 -23.09
C ILE A 6 -19.76 22.83 -21.78
N PHE A 7 -20.38 22.03 -20.91
CA PHE A 7 -20.79 22.45 -19.58
C PHE A 7 -19.83 21.86 -18.54
N GLY A 8 -19.48 22.66 -17.52
CA GLY A 8 -18.65 22.25 -16.39
C GLY A 8 -19.33 22.53 -15.06
N TYR A 9 -19.15 21.65 -14.09
CA TYR A 9 -19.65 21.80 -12.72
C TYR A 9 -18.47 21.94 -11.75
N LYS A 10 -18.54 22.91 -10.84
CA LYS A 10 -17.55 23.10 -9.79
C LYS A 10 -18.06 22.42 -8.52
N GLY A 11 -17.53 21.22 -8.23
CA GLY A 11 -17.82 20.53 -6.98
C GLY A 11 -17.05 21.12 -5.81
N GLU A 12 -17.67 21.14 -4.63
CA GLU A 12 -16.97 21.44 -3.36
C GLU A 12 -16.38 20.15 -2.79
N GLY A 13 -15.06 20.06 -2.73
CA GLY A 13 -14.34 18.87 -2.24
C GLY A 13 -12.92 18.77 -2.79
N THR A 14 -12.12 17.84 -2.26
CA THR A 14 -10.81 17.52 -2.85
C THR A 14 -11.04 16.60 -4.05
N TRP A 15 -10.71 17.10 -5.23
CA TRP A 15 -10.58 16.27 -6.44
C TRP A 15 -9.13 15.84 -6.57
N LEU A 16 -8.90 14.55 -6.81
CA LEU A 16 -7.58 13.96 -6.88
C LEU A 16 -7.50 13.07 -8.13
N ASP A 17 -6.50 13.32 -8.97
CA ASP A 17 -6.17 12.44 -10.09
C ASP A 17 -5.70 11.07 -9.57
N THR A 18 -6.31 9.98 -9.99
CA THR A 18 -5.89 8.62 -9.59
C THR A 18 -4.77 8.04 -10.46
N GLY A 19 -4.17 8.85 -11.34
CA GLY A 19 -3.17 8.40 -12.32
C GLY A 19 -1.76 8.20 -11.76
N ARG A 20 -1.44 8.73 -10.57
CA ARG A 20 -0.10 8.64 -9.97
C ARG A 20 -0.14 7.91 -8.62
N PRO A 21 0.83 7.02 -8.34
CA PRO A 21 0.91 6.28 -7.07
C PRO A 21 0.86 7.18 -5.83
N LYS A 22 1.56 8.32 -5.87
CA LYS A 22 1.61 9.30 -4.77
C LYS A 22 0.24 9.87 -4.44
N ASP A 23 -0.59 10.08 -5.47
CA ASP A 23 -1.94 10.59 -5.29
C ASP A 23 -2.82 9.52 -4.64
N MET A 24 -2.73 8.25 -5.08
CA MET A 24 -3.45 7.14 -4.44
C MET A 24 -3.12 7.00 -2.94
N ILE A 25 -1.84 7.06 -2.58
CA ILE A 25 -1.39 7.03 -1.18
C ILE A 25 -2.04 8.19 -0.41
N LYS A 26 -1.98 9.39 -0.97
CA LYS A 26 -2.56 10.58 -0.34
C LYS A 26 -4.09 10.49 -0.18
N ALA A 27 -4.81 9.96 -1.16
CA ALA A 27 -6.24 9.71 -1.06
C ALA A 27 -6.57 8.79 0.13
N ASN A 28 -5.82 7.68 0.27
CA ASN A 28 -6.01 6.76 1.39
C ASN A 28 -5.74 7.45 2.74
N GLN A 29 -4.66 8.22 2.83
CA GLN A 29 -4.33 8.96 4.05
C GLN A 29 -5.44 9.98 4.40
N ILE A 30 -5.95 10.75 3.43
CA ILE A 30 -7.07 11.69 3.64
C ILE A 30 -8.32 10.96 4.12
N MET A 31 -8.62 9.79 3.54
CA MET A 31 -9.78 8.99 3.91
C MET A 31 -9.68 8.51 5.36
N ILE A 32 -8.53 7.98 5.77
CA ILE A 32 -8.29 7.54 7.15
C ILE A 32 -8.29 8.74 8.12
N GLU A 33 -7.76 9.89 7.70
CA GLU A 33 -7.79 11.09 8.52
C GLU A 33 -9.23 11.56 8.78
N LYS A 34 -10.11 11.41 7.80
CA LYS A 34 -11.51 11.84 7.91
C LYS A 34 -12.38 10.85 8.69
N TYR A 35 -12.20 9.55 8.49
CA TYR A 35 -13.12 8.52 9.00
C TYR A 35 -12.50 7.56 10.02
N GLY A 36 -11.18 7.62 10.23
CA GLY A 36 -10.47 6.73 11.15
C GLY A 36 -10.64 7.11 12.62
N ASN A 37 -10.46 6.11 13.48
CA ASN A 37 -10.45 6.26 14.92
C ASN A 37 -9.05 6.66 15.39
N THR A 38 -8.98 7.57 16.36
CA THR A 38 -7.70 7.97 16.95
C THR A 38 -7.28 6.95 18.01
N ILE A 39 -6.05 6.43 17.89
CA ILE A 39 -5.45 5.50 18.85
C ILE A 39 -4.11 6.08 19.28
N ASN A 40 -3.88 6.12 20.59
CA ASN A 40 -2.62 6.54 21.18
C ASN A 40 -2.21 5.57 22.29
N SER A 41 -1.40 4.59 21.93
CA SER A 41 -0.85 3.56 22.81
C SER A 41 0.67 3.47 22.60
N LYS A 42 1.35 2.60 23.38
CA LYS A 42 2.81 2.45 23.32
C LYS A 42 3.34 2.18 21.91
N ASN A 43 2.63 1.35 21.14
CA ASN A 43 3.05 0.88 19.82
C ASN A 43 2.18 1.44 18.68
N MET A 44 1.10 2.18 18.98
CA MET A 44 0.19 2.71 17.97
C MET A 44 -0.07 4.19 18.21
N LYS A 45 0.21 5.04 17.22
CA LYS A 45 -0.04 6.48 17.34
C LYS A 45 -0.61 7.06 16.06
N GLY A 46 -1.78 7.69 16.14
CA GLY A 46 -2.42 8.39 15.02
C GLY A 46 -3.84 7.90 14.75
N LYS A 47 -4.32 8.12 13.52
CA LYS A 47 -5.63 7.63 13.08
C LYS A 47 -5.54 6.32 12.33
N PHE A 48 -6.50 5.45 12.58
CA PHE A 48 -6.51 4.11 12.00
C PHE A 48 -7.91 3.65 11.62
N ILE A 49 -7.98 2.84 10.57
CA ILE A 49 -9.13 2.01 10.23
C ILE A 49 -8.61 0.58 10.15
N ILE A 50 -8.98 -0.26 11.11
CA ILE A 50 -8.45 -1.62 11.25
C ILE A 50 -9.64 -2.58 11.33
N TRP A 51 -9.74 -3.46 10.34
CA TRP A 51 -10.79 -4.49 10.25
C TRP A 51 -10.31 -5.86 10.73
N ASN A 52 -8.99 -6.04 10.86
CA ASN A 52 -8.42 -7.31 11.32
C ASN A 52 -8.03 -7.31 12.80
N GLN A 53 -8.09 -8.48 13.42
CA GLN A 53 -7.46 -8.74 14.72
C GLN A 53 -5.97 -9.00 14.51
N VAL A 54 -5.18 -7.94 14.42
CA VAL A 54 -3.71 -8.03 14.37
C VAL A 54 -3.17 -8.07 15.80
N ASN A 55 -2.19 -8.94 16.07
CA ASN A 55 -1.46 -8.91 17.34
C ASN A 55 -0.57 -7.66 17.39
N MET A 56 -0.92 -6.71 18.27
CA MET A 56 -0.31 -5.39 18.34
C MET A 56 0.91 -5.29 19.27
N ASP A 57 1.21 -6.34 20.04
CA ASP A 57 2.27 -6.29 21.06
C ASP A 57 3.67 -6.23 20.44
N ASP A 58 3.84 -6.91 19.31
CA ASP A 58 5.14 -7.09 18.65
C ASP A 58 5.32 -6.20 17.40
N ILE A 59 4.36 -5.33 17.07
CA ILE A 59 4.41 -4.46 15.87
C ILE A 59 4.24 -2.99 16.25
N LYS A 60 4.72 -2.08 15.39
CA LYS A 60 4.52 -0.63 15.57
C LYS A 60 3.71 -0.06 14.42
N LEU A 61 2.64 0.66 14.73
CA LEU A 61 1.74 1.27 13.75
C LEU A 61 1.68 2.78 13.95
N PHE A 62 1.81 3.53 12.86
CA PHE A 62 1.72 4.98 12.86
C PHE A 62 0.67 5.44 11.85
N GLY A 63 -0.34 6.16 12.33
CA GLY A 63 -1.42 6.67 11.51
C GLY A 63 -0.96 7.83 10.61
N PRO A 64 -1.69 8.12 9.52
CA PRO A 64 -2.92 7.45 9.07
C PRO A 64 -2.64 6.08 8.41
N THR A 65 -3.14 4.98 9.00
CA THR A 65 -2.90 3.62 8.47
C THR A 65 -4.21 2.82 8.39
N PHE A 66 -4.39 2.14 7.26
CA PHE A 66 -5.53 1.25 7.01
C PHE A 66 -5.05 -0.20 6.99
N ILE A 67 -5.76 -1.08 7.68
CA ILE A 67 -5.50 -2.53 7.68
C ILE A 67 -6.82 -3.25 7.47
N SER A 68 -6.94 -3.94 6.34
CA SER A 68 -8.11 -4.74 5.99
C SER A 68 -8.12 -6.09 6.68
N GLU A 69 -9.21 -6.84 6.50
CA GLU A 69 -9.41 -8.16 7.07
C GLU A 69 -8.35 -9.18 6.62
N LYS A 70 -8.06 -10.16 7.50
CA LYS A 70 -7.16 -11.31 7.21
C LYS A 70 -5.71 -10.93 6.88
N ALA A 71 -5.29 -9.69 7.08
CA ALA A 71 -3.90 -9.28 6.91
C ALA A 71 -3.03 -9.77 8.07
N THR A 72 -2.00 -10.55 7.80
CA THR A 72 -1.04 -11.01 8.82
C THR A 72 0.20 -10.12 8.81
N ILE A 73 0.67 -9.73 9.99
CA ILE A 73 1.86 -8.89 10.15
C ILE A 73 2.79 -9.57 11.14
N GLY A 74 4.00 -9.87 10.68
CA GLY A 74 5.05 -10.50 11.47
C GLY A 74 5.64 -9.54 12.51
N LYS A 75 6.33 -10.14 13.48
CA LYS A 75 6.92 -9.43 14.63
C LYS A 75 8.02 -8.47 14.20
N GLY A 76 8.20 -7.40 14.97
CA GLY A 76 9.21 -6.36 14.73
C GLY A 76 8.88 -5.42 13.56
N SER A 77 7.77 -5.64 12.85
CA SER A 77 7.40 -4.84 11.70
C SER A 77 6.85 -3.47 12.08
N ILE A 78 7.12 -2.49 11.22
CA ILE A 78 6.76 -1.08 11.40
C ILE A 78 5.94 -0.64 10.18
N ILE A 79 4.74 -0.11 10.41
CA ILE A 79 3.87 0.38 9.34
C ILE A 79 3.46 1.82 9.64
N LYS A 80 3.66 2.72 8.68
CA LYS A 80 3.37 4.14 8.80
C LYS A 80 2.68 4.68 7.55
N GLY A 81 1.60 5.46 7.72
CA GLY A 81 1.00 6.19 6.60
C GLY A 81 0.48 5.30 5.46
N SER A 82 0.22 4.01 5.71
CA SER A 82 0.11 2.98 4.66
C SER A 82 -1.25 2.28 4.65
N ALA A 83 -1.60 1.66 3.54
CA ALA A 83 -2.82 0.87 3.38
C ALA A 83 -2.50 -0.59 3.05
N ILE A 84 -2.93 -1.50 3.92
CA ILE A 84 -2.76 -2.95 3.77
C ILE A 84 -4.13 -3.57 3.48
N TYR A 85 -4.29 -4.18 2.31
CA TYR A 85 -5.55 -4.75 1.85
C TYR A 85 -5.72 -6.22 2.29
N ASN A 86 -6.73 -6.91 1.74
CA ASN A 86 -7.18 -8.21 2.25
C ASN A 86 -6.18 -9.31 1.97
N ASN A 87 -6.07 -10.26 2.91
CA ASN A 87 -5.26 -11.47 2.71
C ASN A 87 -3.80 -11.15 2.34
N VAL A 88 -3.27 -10.04 2.86
CA VAL A 88 -1.87 -9.67 2.72
C VAL A 88 -1.06 -10.34 3.82
N GLU A 89 0.07 -10.92 3.45
CA GLU A 89 1.01 -11.54 4.39
C GLU A 89 2.28 -10.71 4.47
N ILE A 90 2.56 -10.13 5.64
CA ILE A 90 3.78 -9.37 5.93
C ILE A 90 4.64 -10.19 6.89
N GLY A 91 5.89 -10.43 6.52
CA GLY A 91 6.88 -11.16 7.31
C GLY A 91 7.39 -10.38 8.53
N GLU A 92 8.47 -10.87 9.11
CA GLU A 92 9.09 -10.27 10.30
C GLU A 92 10.06 -9.14 9.93
N ASN A 93 10.19 -8.16 10.81
CA ASN A 93 11.10 -7.03 10.66
C ASN A 93 10.93 -6.27 9.33
N VAL A 94 9.68 -6.15 8.85
CA VAL A 94 9.34 -5.43 7.63
C VAL A 94 9.02 -3.98 7.95
N GLU A 95 9.52 -3.05 7.14
CA GLU A 95 9.27 -1.62 7.27
C GLU A 95 8.46 -1.13 6.07
N ILE A 96 7.25 -0.60 6.33
CA ILE A 96 6.35 -0.08 5.29
C ILE A 96 5.97 1.37 5.62
N GLU A 97 6.30 2.31 4.74
CA GLU A 97 5.95 3.71 4.90
C GLU A 97 5.33 4.29 3.64
N ASP A 98 4.26 5.07 3.82
CA ASP A 98 3.54 5.79 2.77
C ASP A 98 3.23 4.91 1.56
N SER A 99 2.77 3.68 1.78
CA SER A 99 2.67 2.66 0.72
C SER A 99 1.31 1.98 0.67
N ILE A 100 0.98 1.38 -0.47
CA ILE A 100 -0.25 0.60 -0.67
C ILE A 100 0.10 -0.83 -1.04
N ILE A 101 -0.41 -1.80 -0.28
CA ILE A 101 -0.25 -3.23 -0.54
C ILE A 101 -1.63 -3.81 -0.86
N MET A 102 -1.87 -4.16 -2.12
CA MET A 102 -3.16 -4.70 -2.58
C MET A 102 -3.34 -6.18 -2.23
N ASP A 103 -4.57 -6.66 -2.42
CA ASP A 103 -5.04 -7.98 -2.00
C ASP A 103 -4.11 -9.14 -2.41
N CYS A 104 -4.05 -10.17 -1.55
CA CYS A 104 -3.34 -11.43 -1.79
C CYS A 104 -1.84 -11.26 -2.08
N SER A 105 -1.23 -10.16 -1.65
CA SER A 105 0.20 -9.90 -1.81
C SER A 105 1.00 -10.40 -0.61
N LYS A 106 2.27 -10.73 -0.83
CA LYS A 106 3.18 -11.22 0.20
C LYS A 106 4.45 -10.38 0.23
N ILE A 107 4.87 -9.98 1.43
CA ILE A 107 6.12 -9.26 1.67
C ILE A 107 6.93 -10.07 2.67
N MET A 108 8.04 -10.66 2.21
CA MET A 108 8.87 -11.51 3.04
C MET A 108 9.75 -10.70 4.00
N SER A 109 10.29 -11.38 5.02
CA SER A 109 11.00 -10.77 6.14
C SER A 109 12.18 -9.88 5.75
N GLY A 110 12.49 -8.89 6.58
CA GLY A 110 13.63 -7.97 6.40
C GLY A 110 13.46 -6.95 5.27
N THR A 111 12.33 -6.98 4.56
CA THR A 111 12.05 -6.09 3.43
C THR A 111 11.67 -4.69 3.88
N LYS A 112 12.05 -3.69 3.10
CA LYS A 112 11.66 -2.30 3.30
C LYS A 112 10.95 -1.73 2.09
N MET A 113 9.84 -1.05 2.32
CA MET A 113 9.01 -0.46 1.28
C MET A 113 8.61 0.97 1.63
N PHE A 114 8.90 1.90 0.72
CA PHE A 114 8.65 3.33 0.92
C PHE A 114 7.95 3.92 -0.30
N LYS A 115 6.88 4.69 -0.09
CA LYS A 115 6.21 5.49 -1.14
C LYS A 115 5.83 4.69 -2.39
N SER A 116 5.46 3.43 -2.22
CA SER A 116 5.33 2.47 -3.31
C SER A 116 3.96 1.81 -3.34
N VAL A 117 3.60 1.21 -4.48
CA VAL A 117 2.33 0.51 -4.67
C VAL A 117 2.60 -0.90 -5.18
N LEU A 118 2.17 -1.90 -4.41
CA LEU A 118 2.11 -3.29 -4.87
C LEU A 118 0.69 -3.61 -5.32
N MET A 119 0.54 -4.03 -6.57
CA MET A 119 -0.74 -4.51 -7.06
C MET A 119 -1.02 -5.95 -6.61
N LYS A 120 -2.26 -6.39 -6.82
CA LYS A 120 -2.76 -7.70 -6.37
C LYS A 120 -1.86 -8.87 -6.76
N ASN A 121 -1.83 -9.90 -5.92
CA ASN A 121 -1.09 -11.15 -6.17
C ASN A 121 0.42 -10.95 -6.38
N THR A 122 1.01 -9.90 -5.78
CA THR A 122 2.46 -9.64 -5.90
C THR A 122 3.21 -10.27 -4.75
N THR A 123 4.39 -10.83 -5.02
CA THR A 123 5.30 -11.35 -3.99
C THR A 123 6.62 -10.60 -3.97
N ILE A 124 7.04 -10.12 -2.81
CA ILE A 124 8.34 -9.48 -2.60
C ILE A 124 9.19 -10.40 -1.73
N GLY A 125 10.30 -10.90 -2.27
CA GLY A 125 11.26 -11.75 -1.57
C GLY A 125 11.91 -11.06 -0.36
N SER A 126 12.66 -11.83 0.43
CA SER A 126 13.28 -11.34 1.67
C SER A 126 14.38 -10.31 1.37
N ASP A 127 14.65 -9.43 2.34
CA ASP A 127 15.74 -8.45 2.29
C ASP A 127 15.69 -7.53 1.05
N CYS A 128 14.49 -7.27 0.53
CA CYS A 128 14.29 -6.37 -0.60
C CYS A 128 14.20 -4.91 -0.16
N ILE A 129 14.47 -4.00 -1.10
CA ILE A 129 14.18 -2.57 -0.96
C ILE A 129 13.33 -2.13 -2.13
N VAL A 130 12.14 -1.60 -1.86
CA VAL A 130 11.23 -1.04 -2.87
C VAL A 130 10.94 0.41 -2.51
N ASN A 131 11.31 1.34 -3.38
CA ASN A 131 11.16 2.76 -3.11
C ASN A 131 10.61 3.51 -4.32
N GLU A 132 9.60 4.37 -4.10
CA GLU A 132 8.91 5.17 -5.11
C GLU A 132 8.58 4.36 -6.39
N SER A 133 8.13 3.12 -6.22
CA SER A 133 7.95 2.16 -7.32
C SER A 133 6.54 1.58 -7.38
N VAL A 134 6.16 1.13 -8.56
CA VAL A 134 4.89 0.43 -8.80
C VAL A 134 5.20 -0.97 -9.29
N ILE A 135 4.61 -1.97 -8.62
CA ILE A 135 4.79 -3.36 -8.99
C ILE A 135 3.46 -3.89 -9.55
N SER A 136 3.49 -4.35 -10.80
CA SER A 136 2.32 -4.87 -11.50
C SER A 136 1.74 -6.13 -10.87
N PRO A 137 0.47 -6.48 -11.18
CA PRO A 137 -0.16 -7.66 -10.61
C PRO A 137 0.59 -8.93 -10.98
N GLY A 138 0.68 -9.88 -10.04
CA GLY A 138 1.28 -11.20 -10.30
C GLY A 138 2.81 -11.20 -10.41
N LEU A 139 3.48 -10.07 -10.19
CA LEU A 139 4.95 -10.01 -10.24
C LEU A 139 5.56 -10.61 -8.98
N SER A 140 6.74 -11.23 -9.12
CA SER A 140 7.50 -11.74 -7.98
C SER A 140 8.94 -11.23 -8.02
N LEU A 141 9.34 -10.47 -7.00
CA LEU A 141 10.72 -10.04 -6.82
C LEU A 141 11.52 -11.10 -6.04
N GLN A 142 12.73 -11.37 -6.52
CA GLN A 142 13.65 -12.30 -5.86
C GLN A 142 14.28 -11.67 -4.61
N ASN A 143 14.76 -12.50 -3.69
CA ASN A 143 15.42 -12.04 -2.46
C ASN A 143 16.58 -11.08 -2.77
N GLY A 144 16.75 -10.06 -1.93
CA GLY A 144 17.82 -9.05 -2.08
C GLY A 144 17.61 -8.07 -3.24
N SER A 145 16.46 -8.09 -3.92
CA SER A 145 16.16 -7.16 -5.00
C SER A 145 16.07 -5.72 -4.50
N ARG A 146 16.56 -4.78 -5.31
CA ARG A 146 16.50 -3.35 -5.00
C ARG A 146 15.88 -2.60 -6.17
N VAL A 147 14.74 -1.97 -5.92
CA VAL A 147 13.90 -1.34 -6.93
C VAL A 147 13.64 0.11 -6.50
N TYR A 148 14.02 1.05 -7.36
CA TYR A 148 13.93 2.48 -7.09
C TYR A 148 13.33 3.20 -8.29
N ASN A 149 12.30 4.01 -8.05
CA ASN A 149 11.73 4.95 -9.02
C ASN A 149 11.32 4.31 -10.35
N VAL A 150 10.77 3.09 -10.31
CA VAL A 150 10.36 2.37 -11.53
C VAL A 150 8.95 1.80 -11.42
N SER A 151 8.30 1.68 -12.57
CA SER A 151 7.11 0.84 -12.74
C SER A 151 7.56 -0.48 -13.34
N LEU A 152 7.49 -1.56 -12.58
CA LEU A 152 7.78 -2.91 -13.06
C LEU A 152 6.49 -3.55 -13.54
N SER A 153 6.43 -3.85 -14.84
CA SER A 153 5.39 -4.65 -15.46
C SER A 153 5.99 -5.91 -16.06
N SER A 154 5.35 -7.05 -15.87
CA SER A 154 5.62 -8.23 -16.69
C SER A 154 4.86 -8.12 -18.01
N ASP A 155 5.56 -8.25 -19.13
CA ASP A 155 4.90 -8.56 -20.40
C ASP A 155 4.37 -9.99 -20.30
N GLN A 156 3.08 -10.16 -20.05
CA GLN A 156 2.42 -11.39 -20.48
C GLN A 156 2.36 -11.34 -22.01
N THR A 157 3.39 -11.81 -22.69
CA THR A 157 3.18 -12.39 -24.01
C THR A 157 2.27 -13.59 -23.77
N ALA A 158 0.97 -13.40 -24.01
CA ALA A 158 0.04 -14.49 -24.18
C ALA A 158 0.63 -15.36 -25.30
N ASN A 159 1.26 -16.47 -24.93
CA ASN A 159 1.38 -17.60 -25.84
C ASN A 159 -0.04 -18.17 -25.94
N ASP A 160 -0.84 -17.56 -26.82
CA ASP A 160 -2.00 -18.19 -27.39
C ASP A 160 -1.48 -19.37 -28.23
N SER A 161 -1.52 -20.56 -27.64
CA SER A 161 -1.38 -21.84 -28.34
C SER A 161 -2.76 -22.43 -28.60
#